data_AF-A0A7C9DKI4-F1
#
_entry.id   AF-A0A7C9DKI4-F1
#
_cell.length_a   1.000
_cell.length_b   1.000
_cell.length_c   1.000
_cell.angle_alpha   90.00
_cell.angle_beta   90.00
_cell.angle_gamma   90.00
#
_symmetry.space_group_name_H-M   'P 1'
#
loop_
_entity.id
_entity.type
_entity.pdbx_description
1 polymer ?
#
loop_
_entity_poly.entity_id
_entity_poly.type
_entity_poly.pdbx_seq_one_letter_code
_entity_poly.pdbx_strand_id
1 'polypeptide(L)'
;LKAIGKAGSPSALKLDRELESHIQCLKNKGLPLLNESSQMCTMLLDIIKSKTGHDGFLEAYSLIEYDMKIQGFRQGAQQLEKSLGKATSVLKEKGELACYDSDSSDTGSGRFQTTNRKFLQDDLNSDFKAESLLTTILKEKLYSKEEEVEQLQAELARALRNHDVLKSEIQDAFDTISCVNHKMKNLELQSIKKDGMMNQLEGEVRSLGEELSSTKGVLSKVTQERDLMWEEVKQYSEKNMLLNCELNSLKKKTEALEEDTLLKDGQISILKDSLNYAQPFDAPFGLDHRANFRL
;
A
#
# COMPACT_ATOMS: atom_id res chain seq x y z
N LEU A 1 -14.29 -77.38 41.13
CA LEU A 1 -15.38 -76.39 41.06
C LEU A 1 -14.96 -75.27 40.14
N LYS A 2 -15.60 -75.21 38.97
CA LYS A 2 -15.37 -74.27 37.86
C LYS A 2 -16.21 -73.02 38.14
N ALA A 3 -15.62 -71.82 38.12
CA ALA A 3 -16.37 -70.57 38.07
C ALA A 3 -15.73 -69.69 36.98
N ILE A 4 -16.38 -69.70 35.82
CA ILE A 4 -16.10 -68.89 34.65
C ILE A 4 -16.56 -67.46 34.96
N GLY A 5 -15.64 -66.50 34.98
CA GLY A 5 -15.95 -65.08 34.99
C GLY A 5 -16.38 -64.63 33.60
N LYS A 6 -17.68 -64.77 33.30
CA LYS A 6 -18.32 -64.17 32.12
C LYS A 6 -19.26 -63.07 32.60
N ALA A 7 -18.79 -61.83 32.55
CA ALA A 7 -19.62 -60.64 32.63
C ALA A 7 -18.90 -59.51 31.90
N GLY A 8 -19.21 -59.35 30.60
CA GLY A 8 -19.03 -58.06 29.95
C GLY A 8 -19.87 -57.04 30.72
N SER A 9 -19.21 -56.06 31.33
CA SER A 9 -19.81 -55.10 32.24
C SER A 9 -20.93 -54.31 31.55
N PRO A 10 -22.14 -54.20 32.14
CA PRO A 10 -23.25 -53.37 31.59
C PRO A 10 -22.87 -51.90 31.39
N SER A 11 -21.86 -51.43 32.10
CA SER A 11 -21.29 -50.08 32.01
C SER A 11 -20.49 -49.84 30.72
N ALA A 12 -19.81 -50.86 30.17
CA ALA A 12 -19.01 -50.73 28.95
C ALA A 12 -19.92 -50.56 27.71
N LEU A 13 -21.00 -51.34 27.62
CA LEU A 13 -21.99 -51.24 26.54
C LEU A 13 -22.78 -49.92 26.59
N LYS A 14 -23.05 -49.39 27.79
CA LYS A 14 -23.73 -48.10 27.96
C LYS A 14 -22.84 -46.93 27.52
N LEU A 15 -21.55 -46.98 27.86
CA LEU A 15 -20.56 -45.99 27.45
C LEU A 15 -20.33 -46.02 25.93
N ASP A 16 -20.19 -47.19 25.33
CA ASP A 16 -20.00 -47.33 23.88
C ASP A 16 -21.20 -46.76 23.09
N ARG A 17 -22.44 -46.99 23.58
CA ARG A 17 -23.67 -46.44 22.98
C ARG A 17 -23.78 -44.92 23.14
N GLU A 18 -23.34 -44.38 24.26
CA GLU A 18 -23.31 -42.93 24.51
C GLU A 18 -22.26 -42.23 23.64
N LEU A 19 -21.07 -42.83 23.49
CA LEU A 19 -20.01 -42.36 22.59
C LEU A 19 -20.48 -42.36 21.13
N GLU A 20 -21.14 -43.42 20.69
CA GLU A 20 -21.73 -43.50 19.35
C GLU A 20 -22.75 -42.39 19.10
N SER A 21 -23.61 -42.10 20.08
CA SER A 21 -24.60 -41.02 19.98
C SER A 21 -23.95 -39.63 19.88
N HIS A 22 -22.86 -39.39 20.61
CA HIS A 22 -22.12 -38.13 20.57
C HIS A 22 -21.36 -37.95 19.25
N ILE A 23 -20.70 -39.01 18.77
CA ILE A 23 -20.01 -39.00 17.47
C ILE A 23 -21.03 -38.73 16.35
N GLN A 24 -22.21 -39.35 16.41
CA GLN A 24 -23.27 -39.14 15.43
C GLN A 24 -23.86 -37.72 15.50
N CYS A 25 -24.01 -37.15 16.70
CA CYS A 25 -24.43 -35.76 16.87
C CYS A 25 -23.40 -34.78 16.28
N LEU A 26 -22.10 -35.00 16.56
CA LEU A 26 -21.03 -34.16 16.05
C LEU A 26 -20.90 -34.26 14.52
N LYS A 27 -21.11 -35.46 13.97
CA LYS A 27 -21.10 -35.71 12.52
C LYS A 27 -22.29 -35.07 11.80
N ASN A 28 -23.49 -35.17 12.36
CA ASN A 28 -24.71 -34.73 11.68
C ASN A 28 -25.08 -33.27 11.94
N LYS A 29 -24.62 -32.68 13.04
CA LYS A 29 -24.93 -31.28 13.41
C LYS A 29 -23.67 -30.41 13.49
N GLY A 30 -22.60 -30.93 14.10
CA GLY A 30 -21.36 -30.19 14.31
C GLY A 30 -20.62 -29.90 13.00
N LEU A 31 -20.38 -30.92 12.17
CA LEU A 31 -19.68 -30.76 10.88
C LEU A 31 -20.41 -29.83 9.92
N PRO A 32 -21.73 -29.96 9.68
CA PRO A 32 -22.46 -29.03 8.80
C PRO A 32 -22.40 -27.58 9.30
N LEU A 33 -22.57 -27.35 10.61
CA LEU A 33 -22.49 -26.00 11.19
C LEU A 33 -21.08 -25.40 11.02
N LEU A 34 -20.05 -26.20 11.23
CA LEU A 34 -18.65 -25.79 11.04
C LEU A 34 -18.39 -25.43 9.56
N ASN A 35 -18.89 -26.24 8.63
CA ASN A 35 -18.72 -26.01 7.20
C ASN A 35 -19.51 -24.78 6.71
N GLU A 36 -20.74 -24.60 7.17
CA GLU A 36 -21.56 -23.41 6.90
C GLU A 36 -20.91 -22.14 7.45
N SER A 37 -20.34 -22.20 8.66
CA SER A 37 -19.59 -21.08 9.24
C SER A 37 -18.34 -20.72 8.41
N SER A 38 -17.59 -21.73 7.93
CA SER A 38 -16.45 -21.52 7.05
C SER A 38 -16.87 -20.88 5.73
N GLN A 39 -18.01 -21.30 5.17
CA GLN A 39 -18.57 -20.74 3.95
C GLN A 39 -19.01 -19.29 4.13
N MET A 40 -19.66 -18.95 5.25
CA MET A 40 -20.02 -17.56 5.57
C MET A 40 -18.78 -16.67 5.72
N CYS A 41 -17.72 -17.16 6.37
CA CYS A 41 -16.44 -16.43 6.45
C CYS A 41 -15.82 -16.18 5.08
N THR A 42 -15.90 -17.14 4.15
CA THR A 42 -15.45 -16.94 2.76
C THR A 42 -16.28 -15.86 2.07
N MET A 43 -17.61 -15.90 2.17
CA MET A 43 -18.48 -14.88 1.57
C MET A 43 -18.22 -13.48 2.13
N LEU A 44 -18.03 -13.36 3.45
CA LEU A 44 -17.68 -12.08 4.09
C LEU A 44 -16.33 -11.56 3.59
N LEU A 45 -15.34 -12.43 3.45
CA LEU A 45 -14.04 -12.06 2.92
C LEU A 45 -14.15 -11.56 1.47
N ASP A 46 -14.96 -12.20 0.63
CA ASP A 46 -15.18 -11.78 -0.76
C ASP A 46 -15.92 -10.44 -0.87
N ILE A 47 -16.86 -10.16 0.06
CA ILE A 47 -17.51 -8.84 0.16
C ILE A 47 -16.50 -7.76 0.56
N ILE A 48 -15.59 -8.06 1.49
CA ILE A 48 -14.51 -7.13 1.87
C ILE A 48 -13.58 -6.91 0.66
N LYS A 49 -13.13 -7.97 -0.02
CA LYS A 49 -12.30 -7.90 -1.23
C LYS A 49 -12.89 -7.03 -2.34
N SER A 50 -14.20 -7.14 -2.56
CA SER A 50 -14.90 -6.37 -3.61
C SER A 50 -15.19 -4.92 -3.23
N LYS A 51 -15.16 -4.58 -1.93
CA LYS A 51 -15.40 -3.22 -1.42
C LYS A 51 -14.11 -2.42 -1.22
N THR A 52 -13.00 -3.10 -0.95
CA THR A 52 -11.66 -2.50 -0.82
C THR A 52 -11.04 -2.30 -2.21
N GLY A 53 -11.46 -1.25 -2.91
CA GLY A 53 -10.88 -0.87 -4.19
C GLY A 53 -9.43 -0.39 -4.06
N HIS A 54 -8.51 -1.12 -4.71
CA HIS A 54 -7.16 -0.77 -5.19
C HIS A 54 -6.13 0.05 -4.35
N ASP A 55 -6.41 0.61 -3.17
CA ASP A 55 -5.55 1.68 -2.63
C ASP A 55 -4.85 1.41 -1.27
N GLY A 56 -4.66 0.14 -0.86
CA GLY A 56 -4.04 -0.18 0.44
C GLY A 56 -3.11 -1.40 0.44
N PHE A 57 -1.79 -1.19 0.33
CA PHE A 57 -0.78 -2.26 0.43
C PHE A 57 -0.80 -2.98 1.80
N LEU A 58 -1.15 -2.26 2.88
CA LEU A 58 -1.26 -2.83 4.24
C LEU A 58 -2.53 -3.69 4.41
N GLU A 59 -3.58 -3.39 3.66
CA GLU A 59 -4.87 -4.10 3.69
C GLU A 59 -4.78 -5.45 2.96
N ALA A 60 -3.90 -5.55 1.95
CA ALA A 60 -3.63 -6.78 1.23
C ALA A 60 -2.97 -7.86 2.10
N TYR A 61 -2.09 -7.49 3.06
CA TYR A 61 -1.42 -8.45 3.94
C TYR A 61 -2.40 -9.09 4.93
N SER A 62 -3.24 -8.27 5.59
CA SER A 62 -4.28 -8.78 6.49
C SER A 62 -5.31 -9.64 5.76
N LEU A 63 -5.65 -9.29 4.52
CA LEU A 63 -6.57 -10.07 3.69
C LEU A 63 -6.01 -11.47 3.36
N ILE A 64 -4.72 -11.56 3.03
CA ILE A 64 -4.03 -12.84 2.80
C ILE A 64 -4.02 -13.67 4.09
N GLU A 65 -3.75 -13.05 5.25
CA GLU A 65 -3.76 -13.74 6.55
C GLU A 65 -5.15 -14.33 6.88
N TYR A 66 -6.22 -13.59 6.64
CA TYR A 66 -7.59 -14.09 6.84
C TYR A 66 -7.95 -15.22 5.86
N ASP A 67 -7.51 -15.12 4.60
CA ASP A 67 -7.69 -16.19 3.61
C ASP A 67 -7.02 -17.50 4.06
N MET A 68 -5.77 -17.41 4.53
CA MET A 68 -5.03 -18.54 5.09
C MET A 68 -5.70 -19.13 6.34
N LYS A 69 -6.24 -18.30 7.24
CA LYS A 69 -6.98 -18.77 8.44
C LYS A 69 -8.26 -19.51 8.06
N ILE A 70 -9.03 -19.00 7.09
CA ILE A 70 -10.26 -19.64 6.61
C ILE A 70 -9.94 -21.00 5.95
N GLN A 71 -8.87 -21.06 5.17
CA GLN A 71 -8.41 -22.32 4.58
C GLN A 71 -7.96 -23.32 5.66
N GLY A 72 -7.20 -22.88 6.66
CA GLY A 72 -6.77 -23.71 7.78
C GLY A 72 -7.96 -24.28 8.57
N PHE A 73 -8.99 -23.47 8.81
CA PHE A 73 -10.23 -23.92 9.46
C PHE A 73 -10.98 -24.98 8.63
N ARG A 74 -11.06 -24.78 7.32
CA ARG A 74 -11.66 -25.76 6.39
C ARG A 74 -10.91 -27.09 6.38
N GLN A 75 -9.58 -27.03 6.36
CA GLN A 75 -8.74 -28.23 6.44
C GLN A 75 -8.92 -28.94 7.80
N GLY A 76 -9.01 -28.17 8.90
CA GLY A 76 -9.32 -28.70 10.23
C GLY A 76 -10.67 -29.41 10.28
N ALA A 77 -11.71 -28.85 9.67
CA ALA A 77 -13.02 -29.47 9.56
C ALA A 77 -12.98 -30.82 8.80
N GLN A 78 -12.22 -30.89 7.70
CA GLN A 78 -12.02 -32.13 6.93
C GLN A 78 -11.22 -33.18 7.71
N GLN A 79 -10.23 -32.76 8.51
CA GLN A 79 -9.49 -33.67 9.38
C GLN A 79 -10.39 -34.22 10.49
N LEU A 80 -11.25 -33.39 11.07
CA LEU A 80 -12.24 -33.80 12.06
C LEU A 80 -13.24 -34.80 11.48
N GLU A 81 -13.71 -34.59 10.25
CA GLU A 81 -14.57 -35.53 9.53
C GLU A 81 -13.91 -36.90 9.36
N LYS A 82 -12.65 -36.93 8.91
CA LYS A 82 -11.87 -38.18 8.78
C LYS A 82 -11.66 -38.86 10.13
N SER A 83 -11.37 -38.09 11.18
CA SER A 83 -11.17 -38.61 12.53
C SER A 83 -12.46 -39.21 13.10
N LEU A 84 -13.60 -38.55 12.91
CA LEU A 84 -14.90 -39.06 13.33
C LEU A 84 -15.27 -40.33 12.56
N GLY A 85 -14.99 -40.38 11.25
CA GLY A 85 -15.16 -41.59 10.45
C GLY A 85 -14.37 -42.79 10.98
N LYS A 86 -13.11 -42.57 11.37
CA LYS A 86 -12.27 -43.60 12.00
C LYS A 86 -12.80 -44.02 13.37
N ALA A 87 -13.26 -43.08 14.19
CA ALA A 87 -13.85 -43.39 15.49
C ALA A 87 -15.15 -44.22 15.35
N THR A 88 -15.97 -43.93 14.34
CA THR A 88 -17.18 -44.72 14.03
C THR A 88 -16.82 -46.14 13.57
N SER A 89 -15.78 -46.32 12.75
CA SER A 89 -15.38 -47.67 12.30
C SER A 89 -14.83 -48.52 13.45
N VAL A 90 -14.03 -47.93 14.35
CA VAL A 90 -13.49 -48.63 15.53
C VAL A 90 -14.60 -49.07 16.50
N LEU A 91 -15.60 -48.22 16.73
CA LEU A 91 -16.74 -48.58 17.57
C LEU A 91 -17.59 -49.70 16.94
N LYS A 92 -17.70 -49.72 15.61
CA LYS A 92 -18.40 -50.79 14.87
C LYS A 92 -17.66 -52.13 14.92
N GLU A 93 -16.35 -52.11 14.69
CA GLU A 93 -15.48 -53.30 14.73
C GLU A 93 -15.42 -53.93 16.14
N LYS A 94 -15.38 -53.09 17.18
CA LYS A 94 -15.44 -53.53 18.58
C LYS A 94 -16.78 -54.20 18.94
N GLY A 95 -17.88 -53.80 18.29
CA GLY A 95 -19.19 -54.45 18.44
C GLY A 95 -19.29 -55.82 17.78
N GLU A 96 -18.51 -56.07 16.72
CA GLU A 96 -18.50 -57.32 15.95
C GLU A 96 -17.60 -58.40 16.59
N LEU A 97 -16.58 -58.01 17.37
CA LEU A 97 -15.62 -58.92 18.02
C LEU A 97 -16.16 -59.69 19.26
N ALA A 98 -17.39 -59.43 19.70
CA ALA A 98 -17.95 -60.02 20.93
C ALA A 98 -18.63 -61.40 20.73
N CYS A 99 -18.67 -61.95 19.51
CA CYS A 99 -19.49 -63.13 19.17
C CYS A 99 -18.75 -64.39 18.71
N TYR A 100 -17.43 -64.40 18.57
CA TYR A 100 -16.67 -65.60 18.19
C TYR A 100 -15.55 -65.84 19.20
N ASP A 101 -15.81 -66.69 20.18
CA ASP A 101 -14.78 -67.57 20.78
C ASP A 101 -15.42 -68.46 21.85
N SER A 102 -15.83 -69.65 21.44
CA SER A 102 -16.01 -70.81 22.31
C SER A 102 -16.14 -72.03 21.41
N ASP A 103 -15.04 -72.78 21.20
CA ASP A 103 -15.07 -74.22 20.94
C ASP A 103 -13.65 -74.82 20.94
N SER A 104 -13.39 -75.69 21.92
CA SER A 104 -12.93 -77.08 21.71
C SER A 104 -12.39 -77.65 23.03
N SER A 105 -13.05 -78.74 23.44
CA SER A 105 -12.63 -79.71 24.43
C SER A 105 -11.61 -80.68 23.84
N ASP A 106 -10.68 -81.25 24.63
CA ASP A 106 -10.67 -82.71 24.81
C ASP A 106 -9.82 -83.18 26.00
N THR A 107 -9.94 -84.48 26.28
CA THR A 107 -9.91 -85.21 27.54
C THR A 107 -8.83 -86.31 27.48
N GLY A 108 -8.29 -86.75 28.63
CA GLY A 108 -7.91 -88.18 28.79
C GLY A 108 -6.50 -88.54 29.28
N SER A 109 -6.37 -88.64 30.60
CA SER A 109 -5.86 -89.79 31.41
C SER A 109 -4.83 -90.80 30.86
N GLY A 110 -3.82 -91.13 31.70
CA GLY A 110 -3.53 -92.56 32.02
C GLY A 110 -2.08 -93.07 31.96
N ARG A 111 -1.44 -93.15 33.15
CA ARG A 111 -0.20 -93.86 33.53
C ARG A 111 0.02 -95.25 32.88
N PHE A 112 1.29 -95.65 32.66
CA PHE A 112 1.88 -96.90 33.20
C PHE A 112 3.43 -96.92 33.12
N GLN A 113 4.06 -97.24 34.26
CA GLN A 113 5.51 -97.42 34.43
C GLN A 113 5.91 -98.86 34.05
N THR A 114 6.99 -99.03 33.25
CA THR A 114 8.03 -100.09 33.35
C THR A 114 9.03 -100.08 32.17
N THR A 115 9.47 -98.90 31.70
CA THR A 115 10.60 -98.71 30.74
C THR A 115 11.52 -97.55 31.14
N ASN A 116 11.47 -97.16 32.42
CA ASN A 116 11.86 -95.83 32.94
C ASN A 116 13.27 -95.34 32.56
N ARG A 117 14.27 -96.20 32.35
CA ARG A 117 15.65 -95.71 32.13
C ARG A 117 15.95 -95.26 30.70
N LYS A 118 15.40 -95.93 29.67
CA LYS A 118 15.62 -95.56 28.26
C LYS A 118 14.68 -94.43 27.81
N PHE A 119 13.43 -94.43 28.28
CA PHE A 119 12.45 -93.39 27.95
C PHE A 119 12.82 -92.04 28.58
N LEU A 120 13.24 -92.01 29.86
CA LEU A 120 13.75 -90.78 30.50
C LEU A 120 15.03 -90.27 29.80
N GLN A 121 15.88 -91.17 29.32
CA GLN A 121 17.10 -90.78 28.61
C GLN A 121 16.80 -90.18 27.23
N ASP A 122 15.84 -90.73 26.48
CA ASP A 122 15.41 -90.17 25.19
C ASP A 122 14.62 -88.86 25.36
N ASP A 123 13.77 -88.75 26.39
CA ASP A 123 12.98 -87.55 26.75
C ASP A 123 13.89 -86.38 27.16
N LEU A 124 14.87 -86.64 28.03
CA LEU A 124 15.91 -85.65 28.38
C LEU A 124 16.77 -85.24 27.18
N ASN A 125 17.00 -86.15 26.23
CA ASN A 125 17.79 -85.87 25.03
C ASN A 125 16.98 -85.08 23.98
N SER A 126 15.66 -85.27 23.90
CA SER A 126 14.76 -84.40 23.13
C SER A 126 14.62 -83.02 23.75
N ASP A 127 14.52 -82.92 25.07
CA ASP A 127 14.47 -81.65 25.79
C ASP A 127 15.77 -80.86 25.60
N PHE A 128 16.92 -81.52 25.75
CA PHE A 128 18.21 -80.90 25.48
C PHE A 128 18.35 -80.40 24.04
N LYS A 129 17.84 -81.15 23.04
CA LYS A 129 17.80 -80.69 21.64
C LYS A 129 16.86 -79.50 21.44
N ALA A 130 15.69 -79.51 22.07
CA ALA A 130 14.74 -78.40 22.00
C ALA A 130 15.33 -77.14 22.65
N GLU A 131 16.01 -77.27 23.79
CA GLU A 131 16.73 -76.20 24.48
C GLU A 131 17.89 -75.66 23.63
N SER A 132 18.67 -76.54 22.99
CA SER A 132 19.74 -76.15 22.06
C SER A 132 19.22 -75.36 20.86
N LEU A 133 18.10 -75.79 20.27
CA LEU A 133 17.43 -75.08 19.16
C LEU A 133 16.89 -73.73 19.63
N LEU A 134 16.19 -73.68 20.76
CA LEU A 134 15.67 -72.45 21.35
C LEU A 134 16.80 -71.45 21.63
N THR A 135 17.91 -71.92 22.22
CA THR A 135 19.10 -71.09 22.48
C THR A 135 19.67 -70.51 21.19
N THR A 136 19.72 -71.30 20.11
CA THR A 136 20.23 -70.84 18.81
C THR A 136 19.31 -69.76 18.22
N ILE A 137 17.99 -69.99 18.23
CA ILE A 137 16.99 -69.04 17.74
C ILE A 137 17.03 -67.73 18.55
N LEU A 138 17.18 -67.81 19.88
CA LEU A 138 17.26 -66.63 20.74
C LEU A 138 18.53 -65.82 20.45
N LYS A 139 19.67 -66.49 20.21
CA LYS A 139 20.92 -65.82 19.81
C LYS A 139 20.77 -65.12 18.46
N GLU A 140 20.19 -65.79 17.46
CA GLU A 140 19.94 -65.19 16.15
C GLU A 140 19.02 -63.95 16.25
N LYS A 141 17.93 -64.06 17.02
CA LYS A 141 17.03 -62.92 17.27
C LYS A 141 17.74 -61.78 18.00
N LEU A 142 18.63 -62.09 18.95
CA LEU A 142 19.41 -61.09 19.67
C LEU A 142 20.36 -60.35 18.71
N TYR A 143 21.10 -61.07 17.86
CA TYR A 143 21.97 -60.45 16.85
C TYR A 143 21.19 -59.61 15.84
N SER A 144 20.04 -60.09 15.35
CA SER A 144 19.19 -59.30 14.44
C SER A 144 18.70 -58.00 15.09
N LYS A 145 18.41 -58.02 16.40
CA LYS A 145 18.02 -56.82 17.14
C LYS A 145 19.20 -55.88 17.40
N GLU A 146 20.40 -56.41 17.59
CA GLU A 146 21.63 -55.63 17.72
C GLU A 146 21.92 -54.85 16.41
N GLU A 147 21.80 -55.50 15.26
CA GLU A 147 21.95 -54.85 13.94
C GLU A 147 20.91 -53.74 13.71
N GLU A 148 19.64 -53.96 14.07
CA GLU A 148 18.59 -52.93 13.98
C GLU A 148 18.92 -51.71 14.85
N VAL A 149 19.47 -51.93 16.05
CA VAL A 149 19.88 -50.85 16.95
C VAL A 149 21.06 -50.05 16.36
N GLU A 150 22.06 -50.72 15.80
CA GLU A 150 23.18 -50.04 15.12
C GLU A 150 22.69 -49.20 13.93
N GLN A 151 21.77 -49.73 13.14
CA GLN A 151 21.17 -48.99 12.03
C GLN A 151 20.42 -47.74 12.51
N LEU A 152 19.56 -47.88 13.54
CA LEU A 152 18.83 -46.76 14.11
C LEU A 152 19.78 -45.70 14.70
N GLN A 153 20.89 -46.11 15.33
CA GLN A 153 21.90 -45.18 15.82
C GLN A 153 22.57 -44.40 14.68
N ALA A 154 22.89 -45.07 13.56
CA ALA A 154 23.46 -44.43 12.39
C ALA A 154 22.48 -43.44 11.72
N GLU A 155 21.20 -43.81 11.65
CA GLU A 155 20.13 -42.95 11.14
C GLU A 155 19.91 -41.73 12.04
N LEU A 156 19.89 -41.92 13.36
CA LEU A 156 19.80 -40.83 14.33
C LEU A 156 20.99 -39.87 14.21
N ALA A 157 22.22 -40.38 14.10
CA ALA A 157 23.42 -39.56 13.91
C ALA A 157 23.40 -38.78 12.58
N ARG A 158 22.76 -39.32 11.53
CA ARG A 158 22.53 -38.60 10.27
C ARG A 158 21.48 -37.52 10.44
N ALA A 159 20.36 -37.82 11.09
CA ALA A 159 19.28 -36.87 11.34
C ALA A 159 19.75 -35.68 12.20
N LEU A 160 20.56 -35.92 13.24
CA LEU A 160 21.14 -34.86 14.08
C LEU A 160 22.06 -33.93 13.29
N ARG A 161 22.95 -34.48 12.45
CA ARG A 161 23.81 -33.65 11.58
C ARG A 161 22.99 -32.78 10.62
N ASN A 162 21.94 -33.35 10.02
CA ASN A 162 21.06 -32.57 9.16
C ASN A 162 20.30 -31.48 9.94
N HIS A 163 19.89 -31.76 11.18
CA HIS A 163 19.27 -30.77 12.05
C HIS A 163 20.22 -29.60 12.35
N ASP A 164 21.49 -29.87 12.62
CA ASP A 164 22.49 -28.81 12.85
C ASP A 164 22.72 -27.94 11.61
N VAL A 165 22.75 -28.54 10.41
CA VAL A 165 22.82 -27.80 9.13
C VAL A 165 21.60 -26.91 8.96
N LEU A 166 20.39 -27.45 9.12
CA LEU A 166 19.16 -26.66 9.03
C LEU A 166 19.13 -25.52 10.05
N LYS A 167 19.66 -25.74 11.26
CA LYS A 167 19.77 -24.70 12.29
C LYS A 167 20.71 -23.57 11.86
N SER A 168 21.84 -23.89 11.22
CA SER A 168 22.71 -22.85 10.64
C SER A 168 22.04 -22.09 9.51
N GLU A 169 21.33 -22.77 8.60
CA GLU A 169 20.61 -22.13 7.50
C GLU A 169 19.51 -21.18 8.01
N ILE A 170 18.80 -21.56 9.08
CA ILE A 170 17.80 -20.71 9.73
C ILE A 170 18.46 -19.44 10.31
N GLN A 171 19.64 -19.58 10.93
CA GLN A 171 20.36 -18.44 11.49
C GLN A 171 20.85 -17.49 10.38
N ASP A 172 21.43 -18.02 9.31
CA ASP A 172 21.90 -17.23 8.16
C ASP A 172 20.73 -16.47 7.49
N ALA A 173 19.57 -17.13 7.37
CA ALA A 173 18.36 -16.49 6.86
C ALA A 173 17.88 -15.36 7.79
N PHE A 174 17.94 -15.57 9.11
CA PHE A 174 17.56 -14.55 10.09
C PHE A 174 18.48 -13.33 10.05
N ASP A 175 19.79 -13.54 9.92
CA ASP A 175 20.78 -12.46 9.81
C ASP A 175 20.59 -11.67 8.51
N THR A 176 20.30 -12.38 7.41
CA THR A 176 19.97 -11.77 6.12
C THR A 176 18.71 -10.91 6.21
N ILE A 177 17.64 -11.42 6.83
CA ILE A 177 16.39 -10.67 7.07
C ILE A 177 16.68 -9.44 7.92
N SER A 178 17.49 -9.56 8.97
CA SER A 178 17.86 -8.44 9.84
C SER A 178 18.60 -7.34 9.06
N CYS A 179 19.56 -7.71 8.21
CA CYS A 179 20.26 -6.77 7.33
C CYS A 179 19.31 -6.07 6.35
N VAL A 180 18.44 -6.82 5.69
CA VAL A 180 17.44 -6.27 4.76
C VAL A 180 16.49 -5.32 5.48
N ASN A 181 16.05 -5.66 6.68
CA ASN A 181 15.19 -4.82 7.51
C ASN A 181 15.86 -3.49 7.90
N HIS A 182 17.15 -3.50 8.26
CA HIS A 182 17.90 -2.27 8.49
C HIS A 182 18.01 -1.40 7.24
N LYS A 183 18.26 -2.02 6.08
CA LYS A 183 18.30 -1.31 4.78
C LYS A 183 16.94 -0.70 4.43
N MET A 184 15.85 -1.42 4.68
CA MET A 184 14.48 -0.95 4.47
C MET A 184 14.19 0.29 5.32
N LYS A 185 14.45 0.25 6.63
CA LYS A 185 14.25 1.41 7.53
C LYS A 185 15.07 2.63 7.10
N ASN A 186 16.29 2.43 6.61
CA ASN A 186 17.10 3.52 6.08
C ASN A 186 16.48 4.15 4.82
N LEU A 187 15.90 3.34 3.93
CA LEU A 187 15.19 3.84 2.75
C LEU A 187 13.91 4.58 3.13
N GLU A 188 13.15 4.09 4.11
CA GLU A 188 11.97 4.79 4.64
C GLU A 188 12.33 6.19 5.18
N LEU A 189 13.40 6.29 5.97
CA LEU A 189 13.89 7.59 6.46
C LEU A 189 14.30 8.53 5.32
N GLN A 190 14.95 8.01 4.27
CA GLN A 190 15.29 8.81 3.10
C GLN A 190 14.05 9.27 2.32
N SER A 191 13.01 8.43 2.25
CA SER A 191 11.73 8.80 1.62
C SER A 191 11.09 9.96 2.35
N ILE A 192 10.97 9.86 3.68
CA ILE A 192 10.39 10.93 4.52
C ILE A 192 11.16 12.25 4.35
N LYS A 193 12.49 12.19 4.28
CA LYS A 193 13.31 13.39 4.03
C LYS A 193 13.01 14.01 2.66
N LYS A 194 12.86 13.18 1.62
CA LYS A 194 12.53 13.66 0.27
C LYS A 194 11.12 14.23 0.19
N ASP A 195 10.16 13.62 0.87
CA ASP A 195 8.79 14.14 0.95
C ASP A 195 8.76 15.52 1.63
N GLY A 196 9.56 15.71 2.68
CA GLY A 196 9.75 17.02 3.31
C GLY A 196 10.29 18.09 2.35
N MET A 197 11.32 17.75 1.57
CA MET A 197 11.87 18.67 0.54
C MET A 197 10.86 18.94 -0.59
N MET A 198 10.09 17.93 -0.99
CA MET A 198 9.07 18.04 -2.03
C MET A 198 7.97 19.01 -1.61
N ASN A 199 7.45 18.87 -0.39
CA ASN A 199 6.45 19.77 0.18
C ASN A 199 6.96 21.22 0.27
N GLN A 200 8.24 21.42 0.59
CA GLN A 200 8.85 22.75 0.59
C GLN A 200 8.87 23.35 -0.82
N LEU A 201 9.34 22.60 -1.82
CA LEU A 201 9.38 23.06 -3.21
C LEU A 201 7.99 23.34 -3.77
N GLU A 202 7.00 22.51 -3.45
CA GLU A 202 5.60 22.75 -3.81
C GLU A 202 5.07 24.05 -3.20
N GLY A 203 5.45 24.36 -1.96
CA GLY A 203 5.15 25.63 -1.30
C GLY A 203 5.78 26.83 -2.02
N GLU A 204 7.07 26.74 -2.35
CA GLU A 204 7.79 27.79 -3.08
C GLU A 204 7.19 28.05 -4.47
N VAL A 205 6.87 26.98 -5.22
CA VAL A 205 6.22 27.10 -6.54
C VAL A 205 4.85 27.76 -6.43
N ARG A 206 4.06 27.42 -5.40
CA ARG A 206 2.75 28.05 -5.17
C ARG A 206 2.89 29.54 -4.87
N SER A 207 3.81 29.92 -3.99
CA SER A 207 4.10 31.32 -3.65
C SER A 207 4.52 32.12 -4.90
N LEU A 208 5.44 31.58 -5.70
CA LEU A 208 5.86 32.21 -6.96
C LEU A 208 4.69 32.34 -7.95
N GLY A 209 3.75 31.39 -7.97
CA GLY A 209 2.54 31.48 -8.78
C GLY A 209 1.61 32.62 -8.37
N GLU A 210 1.47 32.86 -7.06
CA GLU A 210 0.69 33.97 -6.51
C GLU A 210 1.34 35.33 -6.84
N GLU A 211 2.66 35.44 -6.66
CA GLU A 211 3.45 36.62 -7.03
C GLU A 211 3.33 36.92 -8.54
N LEU A 212 3.49 35.90 -9.39
CA LEU A 212 3.34 36.04 -10.83
C LEU A 212 1.94 36.53 -11.21
N SER A 213 0.90 35.99 -10.58
CA SER A 213 -0.49 36.42 -10.82
C SER A 213 -0.70 37.88 -10.42
N SER A 214 -0.14 38.31 -9.29
CA SER A 214 -0.17 39.70 -8.83
C SER A 214 0.55 40.65 -9.81
N THR A 215 1.79 40.32 -10.21
CA THR A 215 2.57 41.11 -11.18
C THR A 215 1.89 41.23 -12.54
N LYS A 216 1.25 40.15 -13.02
CA LYS A 216 0.46 40.17 -14.26
C LYS A 216 -0.73 41.13 -14.17
N GLY A 217 -1.40 41.18 -13.01
CA GLY A 217 -2.45 42.15 -12.73
C GLY A 217 -1.93 43.59 -12.78
N VAL A 218 -0.79 43.88 -12.17
CA VAL A 218 -0.15 45.21 -12.24
C VAL A 218 0.22 45.55 -13.69
N LEU A 219 0.82 44.63 -14.43
CA LEU A 219 1.20 44.83 -15.82
C LEU A 219 0.00 45.18 -16.70
N SER A 220 -1.16 44.54 -16.50
CA SER A 220 -2.38 44.87 -17.25
C SER A 220 -2.86 46.30 -17.00
N LYS A 221 -2.76 46.80 -15.76
CA LYS A 221 -3.14 48.18 -15.42
C LYS A 221 -2.19 49.19 -16.05
N VAL A 222 -0.88 48.98 -15.92
CA VAL A 222 0.14 49.84 -16.53
C VAL A 222 0.01 49.87 -18.05
N THR A 223 -0.29 48.73 -18.67
CA THR A 223 -0.56 48.62 -20.12
C THR A 223 -1.76 49.49 -20.51
N GLN A 224 -2.86 49.41 -19.76
CA GLN A 224 -4.05 50.23 -20.00
C GLN A 224 -3.78 51.74 -19.83
N GLU A 225 -3.08 52.13 -18.77
CA GLU A 225 -2.71 53.52 -18.49
C GLU A 225 -1.82 54.10 -19.60
N ARG A 226 -0.83 53.32 -20.06
CA ARG A 226 0.02 53.69 -21.21
C ARG A 226 -0.84 53.93 -22.46
N ASP A 227 -1.79 53.06 -22.75
CA ASP A 227 -2.62 53.17 -23.96
C ASP A 227 -3.52 54.41 -23.91
N LEU A 228 -4.07 54.74 -22.73
CA LEU A 228 -4.83 55.98 -22.53
C LEU A 228 -3.96 57.23 -22.73
N MET A 229 -2.79 57.26 -22.10
CA MET A 229 -1.86 58.39 -22.19
C MET A 229 -1.35 58.60 -23.63
N TRP A 230 -1.16 57.51 -24.37
CA TRP A 230 -0.80 57.58 -25.79
C TRP A 230 -1.88 58.28 -26.63
N GLU A 231 -3.15 57.98 -26.37
CA GLU A 231 -4.27 58.64 -27.05
C GLU A 231 -4.37 60.13 -26.67
N GLU A 232 -4.13 60.48 -25.40
CA GLU A 232 -4.06 61.89 -24.98
C GLU A 232 -2.93 62.64 -25.69
N VAL A 233 -1.72 62.06 -25.77
CA VAL A 233 -0.58 62.66 -26.50
C VAL A 233 -0.92 62.89 -27.97
N LYS A 234 -1.61 61.93 -28.60
CA LYS A 234 -2.07 62.06 -29.99
C LYS A 234 -3.05 63.23 -30.16
N GLN A 235 -4.05 63.35 -29.27
CA GLN A 235 -4.99 64.47 -29.28
C GLN A 235 -4.30 65.82 -29.08
N TYR A 236 -3.35 65.92 -28.15
CA TYR A 236 -2.55 67.14 -27.95
C TYR A 236 -1.71 67.48 -29.19
N SER A 237 -1.14 66.49 -29.85
CA SER A 237 -0.38 66.68 -31.10
C SER A 237 -1.26 67.27 -32.21
N GLU A 238 -2.47 66.73 -32.40
CA GLU A 238 -3.44 67.25 -33.38
C GLU A 238 -3.84 68.70 -33.06
N LYS A 239 -4.14 68.99 -31.80
CA LYS A 239 -4.45 70.35 -31.36
C LYS A 239 -3.27 71.31 -31.58
N ASN A 240 -2.05 70.87 -31.31
CA ASN A 240 -0.86 71.69 -31.51
C ASN A 240 -0.63 72.00 -33.00
N MET A 241 -0.92 71.04 -33.89
CA MET A 241 -0.88 71.27 -35.35
C MET A 241 -1.90 72.32 -35.79
N LEU A 242 -3.13 72.26 -35.27
CA LEU A 242 -4.17 73.27 -35.55
C LEU A 242 -3.76 74.67 -35.08
N LEU A 243 -3.28 74.78 -33.83
CA LEU A 243 -2.80 76.06 -33.29
C LEU A 243 -1.61 76.63 -34.07
N ASN A 244 -0.67 75.79 -34.51
CA ASN A 244 0.44 76.23 -35.37
C ASN A 244 -0.04 76.78 -36.72
N CYS A 245 -1.07 76.19 -37.32
CA CYS A 245 -1.69 76.71 -38.56
C CYS A 245 -2.35 78.08 -38.34
N GLU A 246 -3.06 78.26 -37.22
CA GLU A 246 -3.65 79.54 -36.84
C GLU A 246 -2.58 80.60 -36.61
N LEU A 247 -1.52 80.28 -35.86
CA LEU A 247 -0.38 81.17 -35.60
C LEU A 247 0.27 81.63 -36.91
N ASN A 248 0.56 80.70 -37.82
CA ASN A 248 1.14 81.03 -39.12
C ASN A 248 0.22 81.94 -39.96
N SER A 249 -1.10 81.76 -39.88
CA SER A 249 -2.07 82.60 -40.57
C SER A 249 -2.13 84.01 -39.98
N LEU A 250 -2.11 84.12 -38.65
CA LEU A 250 -2.03 85.41 -37.95
C LEU A 250 -0.73 86.13 -38.25
N LYS A 251 0.40 85.42 -38.26
CA LYS A 251 1.71 85.98 -38.60
C LYS A 251 1.70 86.62 -40.00
N LYS A 252 1.20 85.92 -41.02
CA LYS A 252 1.05 86.46 -42.38
C LYS A 252 0.16 87.70 -42.41
N LYS A 253 -0.93 87.73 -41.62
CA LYS A 253 -1.81 88.90 -41.52
C LYS A 253 -1.10 90.09 -40.87
N THR A 254 -0.30 89.85 -39.84
CA THR A 254 0.53 90.89 -39.21
C THR A 254 1.55 91.46 -40.20
N GLU A 255 2.27 90.60 -40.92
CA GLU A 255 3.24 91.01 -41.96
C GLU A 255 2.55 91.89 -43.03
N ALA A 256 1.37 91.50 -43.51
CA ALA A 256 0.61 92.29 -44.49
C ALA A 256 0.13 93.65 -43.94
N LEU A 257 -0.28 93.72 -42.67
CA LEU A 257 -0.66 94.98 -42.02
C LEU A 257 0.54 95.89 -41.78
N GLU A 258 1.71 95.32 -41.49
CA GLU A 258 2.97 96.06 -41.34
C GLU A 258 3.39 96.68 -42.67
N GLU A 259 3.28 95.93 -43.78
CA GLU A 259 3.50 96.46 -45.14
C GLU A 259 2.53 97.61 -45.49
N ASP A 260 1.23 97.46 -45.22
CA ASP A 260 0.25 98.54 -45.46
C ASP A 260 0.53 99.78 -44.59
N THR A 261 0.90 99.58 -43.32
CA THR A 261 1.26 100.70 -42.42
C THR A 261 2.46 101.46 -42.96
N LEU A 262 3.53 100.77 -43.37
CA LEU A 262 4.72 101.40 -43.99
C LEU A 262 4.36 102.17 -45.27
N LEU A 263 3.45 101.63 -46.10
CA LEU A 263 2.96 102.31 -47.29
C LEU A 263 2.21 103.61 -46.92
N LYS A 264 1.30 103.54 -45.94
CA LYS A 264 0.54 104.70 -45.45
C LYS A 264 1.44 105.76 -44.85
N ASP A 265 2.42 105.37 -44.05
CA ASP A 265 3.41 106.30 -43.48
C ASP A 265 4.23 106.98 -44.58
N GLY A 266 4.64 106.24 -45.61
CA GLY A 266 5.28 106.81 -46.80
C GLY A 266 4.41 107.83 -47.52
N GLN A 267 3.12 107.52 -47.74
CA GLN A 267 2.14 108.45 -48.33
C GLN A 267 1.96 109.72 -47.47
N ILE A 268 1.81 109.56 -46.16
CA ILE A 268 1.70 110.68 -45.21
C ILE A 268 2.94 111.56 -45.27
N SER A 269 4.14 110.97 -45.30
CA SER A 269 5.39 111.72 -45.41
C SER A 269 5.43 112.59 -46.68
N ILE A 270 5.05 112.03 -47.84
CA ILE A 270 4.99 112.78 -49.12
C ILE A 270 3.97 113.92 -49.05
N LEU A 271 2.78 113.66 -48.51
CA LEU A 271 1.74 114.69 -48.36
C LEU A 271 2.17 115.80 -47.40
N LYS A 272 2.83 115.45 -46.30
CA LYS A 272 3.37 116.39 -45.32
C LYS A 272 4.44 117.28 -45.94
N ASP A 273 5.36 116.71 -46.73
CA ASP A 273 6.38 117.48 -47.45
C ASP A 273 5.74 118.42 -48.47
N SER A 274 4.76 117.93 -49.25
CA SER A 274 4.02 118.73 -50.24
C SER A 274 3.31 119.93 -49.60
N LEU A 275 2.71 119.76 -48.41
CA LEU A 275 2.10 120.85 -47.64
C LEU A 275 3.14 121.87 -47.16
N ASN A 276 4.33 121.42 -46.75
CA ASN A 276 5.43 122.29 -46.34
C ASN A 276 6.00 123.12 -47.51
N TYR A 277 5.97 122.61 -48.75
CA TYR A 277 6.36 123.37 -49.96
C TYR A 277 5.26 124.32 -50.48
N ALA A 278 4.00 124.12 -50.09
CA ALA A 278 2.86 124.94 -50.54
C ALA A 278 2.66 126.25 -49.72
N GLN A 279 3.54 126.53 -48.76
CA GLN A 279 3.52 127.77 -47.98
C GLN A 279 4.32 128.86 -48.74
N PRO A 280 3.74 130.03 -49.10
CA PRO A 280 4.50 131.12 -49.69
C PRO A 280 5.46 131.70 -48.64
N PHE A 281 6.67 132.03 -49.10
CA PHE A 281 7.67 132.78 -48.35
C PHE A 281 7.09 134.09 -47.77
N ASP A 282 7.48 134.38 -46.53
CA ASP A 282 7.36 135.63 -45.75
C ASP A 282 5.95 135.99 -45.23
N ALA A 283 5.70 136.37 -43.96
CA ALA A 283 6.52 137.05 -42.96
C ALA A 283 5.91 136.87 -41.53
N PRO A 284 6.58 137.34 -40.45
CA PRO A 284 6.56 136.76 -39.09
C PRO A 284 5.60 137.44 -38.08
N PHE A 285 5.71 137.02 -36.80
CA PHE A 285 4.98 137.42 -35.57
C PHE A 285 3.64 136.68 -35.37
N GLY A 286 3.33 136.04 -34.25
CA GLY A 286 3.94 135.92 -32.92
C GLY A 286 2.92 135.28 -31.97
N LEU A 287 3.34 135.04 -30.73
CA LEU A 287 2.53 134.72 -29.53
C LEU A 287 2.03 133.27 -29.35
N ASP A 288 2.90 132.50 -28.69
CA ASP A 288 2.66 131.74 -27.45
C ASP A 288 1.20 131.46 -27.01
N HIS A 289 0.85 130.17 -26.89
CA HIS A 289 0.21 129.63 -25.69
C HIS A 289 0.29 128.09 -25.62
N ARG A 290 1.15 127.64 -24.71
CA ARG A 290 1.08 126.44 -23.85
C ARG A 290 -0.29 125.71 -23.82
N ALA A 291 -0.30 124.42 -24.14
CA ALA A 291 -1.21 123.44 -23.53
C ALA A 291 -0.61 122.03 -23.55
N ASN A 292 -0.60 121.41 -22.37
CA ASN A 292 -0.21 120.04 -22.07
C ASN A 292 -0.99 119.03 -22.93
N PHE A 293 -0.44 117.84 -23.16
CA PHE A 293 -1.09 116.59 -22.75
C PHE A 293 -0.07 115.44 -22.64
N ARG A 294 -0.03 114.86 -21.43
CA ARG A 294 0.47 113.51 -21.16
C ARG A 294 -0.53 112.48 -21.70
N LEU A 295 -0.02 111.39 -22.25
CA LEU A 295 -0.27 110.02 -21.80
C LEU A 295 0.92 109.16 -22.22
#